data_AF-A0A7K3GIK7-F1
#
_entry.id   AF-A0A7K3GIK7-F1
#
_cell.length_a   1.000
_cell.length_b   1.000
_cell.length_c   1.000
_cell.angle_alpha   90.00
_cell.angle_beta   90.00
_cell.angle_gamma   90.00
#
_symmetry.space_group_name_H-M   'P 1'
#
loop_
_entity.id
_entity.type
_entity.pdbx_description
1 polymer ?
#
loop_
_entity_poly.entity_id
_entity_poly.type
_entity_poly.pdbx_seq_one_letter_code
_entity_poly.pdbx_strand_id
1 'polypeptide(L)'
;GHASPLSEPGGDAGGLNVYVARLAEELAARGHDVTVHTRRDAPDLPARVALPGGVVVEHVPAGPPEALPVEGLLPHMGGFGAHLARVWAREGPDVVHAHFWLSGLAARTGVRPHGIHLVQTFHTL
;
A
#
# COMPACT_ATOMS: atom_id res chain seq x y z
N GLY A 1 8.29 8.01 0.07
CA GLY A 1 7.15 7.88 -0.83
C GLY A 1 6.38 6.64 -0.45
N HIS A 2 5.07 6.75 -0.29
CA HIS A 2 4.21 5.58 -0.35
C HIS A 2 4.02 5.23 -1.83
N ALA A 3 4.22 3.98 -2.20
CA ALA A 3 4.15 3.59 -3.60
C ALA A 3 2.70 3.37 -4.03
N SER A 4 2.22 4.13 -5.02
CA SER A 4 0.89 3.94 -5.63
C SER A 4 1.05 3.52 -7.09
N PRO A 5 0.45 2.39 -7.52
CA PRO A 5 0.51 1.93 -8.90
C PRO A 5 -0.26 2.84 -9.87
N LEU A 6 -1.03 3.79 -9.36
CA LEU A 6 -1.85 4.74 -10.12
C LEU A 6 -1.18 6.11 -10.32
N SER A 7 0.00 6.35 -9.75
CA SER A 7 0.69 7.62 -9.94
C SER A 7 1.26 7.75 -11.35
N GLU A 8 1.15 8.95 -11.95
CA GLU A 8 1.76 9.23 -13.25
C GLU A 8 3.30 9.01 -13.21
N PRO A 9 3.92 8.53 -14.31
CA PRO A 9 5.36 8.38 -14.37
C PRO A 9 6.08 9.73 -14.31
N GLY A 10 6.61 10.11 -13.14
CA GLY A 10 7.45 11.30 -12.98
C GLY A 10 7.94 11.51 -11.53
N GLY A 11 9.25 11.77 -11.37
CA GLY A 11 9.93 11.97 -10.07
C GLY A 11 10.47 10.68 -9.44
N ASP A 12 11.22 10.80 -8.33
CA ASP A 12 11.84 9.67 -7.59
C ASP A 12 10.83 8.57 -7.16
N ALA A 13 9.55 8.92 -7.07
CA ALA A 13 8.45 7.98 -6.79
C ALA A 13 8.00 7.18 -8.03
N GLY A 14 8.24 7.66 -9.25
CA GLY A 14 7.74 7.05 -10.48
C GLY A 14 8.26 5.64 -10.74
N GLY A 15 9.56 5.39 -10.47
CA GLY A 15 10.16 4.07 -10.67
C GLY A 15 9.61 3.00 -9.71
N LEU A 16 9.40 3.38 -8.44
CA LEU A 16 8.87 2.48 -7.42
C LEU A 16 7.39 2.16 -7.65
N ASN A 17 6.61 3.17 -8.04
CA ASN A 17 5.19 3.03 -8.36
C ASN A 17 4.97 2.06 -9.51
N VAL A 18 5.74 2.22 -10.59
CA VAL A 18 5.71 1.30 -11.74
C VAL A 18 6.15 -0.10 -11.34
N TYR A 19 7.21 -0.24 -10.53
CA TYR A 19 7.66 -1.55 -10.05
C TYR A 19 6.56 -2.28 -9.26
N VAL A 20 5.91 -1.62 -8.30
CA VAL A 20 4.83 -2.22 -7.50
C VAL A 20 3.62 -2.57 -8.37
N ALA A 21 3.26 -1.71 -9.32
CA ALA A 21 2.19 -1.99 -10.28
C ALA A 21 2.46 -3.27 -11.07
N ARG A 22 3.64 -3.37 -11.68
CA ARG A 22 4.04 -4.54 -12.49
C ARG A 22 4.13 -5.81 -11.65
N LEU A 23 4.68 -5.73 -10.45
CA LEU A 23 4.72 -6.87 -9.52
C LEU A 23 3.31 -7.36 -9.17
N ALA A 24 2.39 -6.44 -8.86
CA ALA A 24 1.02 -6.77 -8.51
C ALA A 24 0.28 -7.44 -9.68
N GLU A 25 0.40 -6.88 -10.89
CA GLU A 25 -0.16 -7.45 -12.12
C GLU A 25 0.36 -8.87 -12.39
N GLU A 26 1.67 -9.09 -12.25
CA GLU A 26 2.30 -10.38 -12.48
C GLU A 26 1.90 -11.44 -11.44
N LEU A 27 1.65 -11.05 -10.20
CA LEU A 27 1.12 -11.95 -9.17
C LEU A 27 -0.35 -12.29 -9.44
N ALA A 28 -1.17 -11.31 -9.82
CA ALA A 28 -2.56 -11.54 -10.18
C ALA A 28 -2.69 -12.44 -11.41
N ALA A 29 -1.84 -12.24 -12.43
CA ALA A 29 -1.79 -13.10 -13.61
C ALA A 29 -1.40 -14.56 -13.30
N ARG A 30 -0.74 -14.81 -12.16
CA ARG A 30 -0.43 -16.16 -11.65
C ARG A 30 -1.55 -16.76 -10.79
N GLY A 31 -2.69 -16.08 -10.66
CA GLY A 31 -3.88 -16.56 -9.96
C GLY A 31 -3.97 -16.17 -8.48
N HIS A 32 -3.17 -15.20 -8.02
CA HIS A 32 -3.26 -14.68 -6.66
C HIS A 32 -4.27 -13.55 -6.55
N ASP A 33 -4.98 -13.44 -5.41
CA ASP A 33 -5.72 -12.23 -5.08
C ASP A 33 -4.75 -11.16 -4.55
N VAL A 34 -4.71 -10.02 -5.23
CA VAL A 34 -3.71 -8.97 -4.97
C VAL A 34 -4.42 -7.65 -4.69
N THR A 35 -4.24 -7.16 -3.47
CA THR A 35 -4.65 -5.80 -3.07
C THR A 35 -3.43 -4.95 -2.72
N VAL A 36 -3.29 -3.81 -3.40
CA VAL A 36 -2.30 -2.77 -3.09
C VAL A 36 -2.93 -1.73 -2.19
N HIS A 37 -2.44 -1.62 -0.96
CA HIS A 37 -2.88 -0.58 -0.03
C HIS A 37 -2.03 0.68 -0.21
N THR A 38 -2.68 1.82 -0.42
CA THR A 38 -2.03 3.13 -0.52
C THR A 38 -2.73 4.21 0.27
N ARG A 39 -2.01 5.24 0.72
CA ARG A 39 -2.63 6.35 1.44
C ARG A 39 -3.53 7.10 0.47
N ARG A 40 -4.74 7.45 0.92
CA ARG A 40 -5.60 8.37 0.20
C ARG A 40 -4.97 9.76 0.20
N ASP A 41 -4.65 10.28 -0.98
CA ASP A 41 -3.95 11.56 -1.18
C ASP A 41 -4.73 12.57 -2.03
N ALA A 42 -5.99 12.28 -2.37
CA ALA A 42 -6.94 13.24 -2.90
C ALA A 42 -8.37 12.97 -2.39
N PRO A 43 -9.21 14.01 -2.23
CA PRO A 43 -10.53 13.90 -1.60
C PRO A 43 -11.59 13.22 -2.46
N ASP A 44 -11.33 13.03 -3.74
CA ASP A 44 -12.20 12.43 -4.75
C ASP A 44 -11.83 10.97 -5.08
N LEU A 45 -10.70 10.46 -4.56
CA LEU A 45 -10.31 9.07 -4.78
C LEU A 45 -11.31 8.10 -4.15
N PRO A 46 -11.78 7.10 -4.89
CA PRO A 46 -12.65 6.05 -4.36
C PRO A 46 -11.88 5.20 -3.35
N ALA A 47 -12.58 4.63 -2.37
CA ALA A 47 -11.95 3.78 -1.36
C ALA A 47 -11.27 2.54 -1.97
N ARG A 48 -11.81 2.02 -3.07
CA ARG A 48 -11.31 0.82 -3.78
C ARG A 48 -11.43 1.00 -5.29
N VAL A 49 -10.38 0.62 -6.03
CA VAL A 49 -10.35 0.61 -7.49
C VAL A 49 -9.95 -0.79 -7.96
N ALA A 50 -10.75 -1.40 -8.83
CA ALA A 50 -10.35 -2.62 -9.52
C ALA A 50 -9.60 -2.26 -10.81
N LEU A 51 -8.40 -2.81 -10.98
CA LEU A 51 -7.59 -2.61 -12.18
C LEU A 51 -7.81 -3.74 -13.18
N PRO A 52 -7.62 -3.47 -14.49
CA PRO A 52 -7.46 -4.52 -15.48
C PRO A 52 -6.35 -5.49 -15.04
N GLY A 53 -6.60 -6.79 -15.11
CA GLY A 53 -5.65 -7.81 -14.66
C GLY A 53 -5.87 -8.35 -13.24
N GLY A 54 -6.95 -7.94 -12.56
CA GLY A 54 -7.40 -8.56 -11.30
C GLY A 54 -6.79 -7.97 -10.03
N VAL A 55 -5.95 -6.95 -10.14
CA VAL A 55 -5.40 -6.22 -9.00
C VAL A 55 -6.43 -5.24 -8.46
N VAL A 56 -6.48 -5.11 -7.14
CA VAL A 56 -7.26 -4.10 -6.43
C VAL A 56 -6.32 -3.07 -5.82
N VAL A 57 -6.68 -1.79 -5.90
CA VAL A 57 -6.06 -0.72 -5.12
C VAL A 57 -7.03 -0.27 -4.04
N GLU A 58 -6.61 -0.26 -2.78
CA GLU A 58 -7.38 0.28 -1.65
C GLU A 58 -6.72 1.56 -1.12
N HIS A 59 -7.48 2.65 -1.13
CA HIS A 59 -7.06 3.94 -0.57
C HIS A 59 -7.37 4.01 0.93
N VAL A 60 -6.33 3.90 1.74
CA VAL A 60 -6.36 3.94 3.19
C VAL A 60 -6.52 5.38 3.68
N PRO A 61 -7.57 5.69 4.48
CA PRO A 61 -7.82 7.03 4.98
C PRO A 61 -6.93 7.36 6.20
N ALA A 62 -5.63 7.51 5.96
CA ALA A 62 -4.64 7.85 6.98
C ALA A 62 -4.16 9.29 6.80
N GLY A 63 -4.61 10.19 7.68
CA GLY A 63 -4.31 11.63 7.57
C GLY A 63 -5.20 12.36 6.56
N PRO A 64 -4.86 13.61 6.20
CA PRO A 64 -5.63 14.40 5.26
C PRO A 64 -5.55 13.80 3.84
N PRO A 65 -6.64 13.84 3.05
CA PRO A 65 -6.68 13.30 1.70
C PRO A 65 -6.08 14.30 0.70
N GLU A 66 -4.81 14.67 0.90
CA GLU A 66 -4.03 15.55 0.03
C GLU A 66 -2.62 14.98 -0.13
N ALA A 67 -1.92 15.32 -1.21
CA ALA A 67 -0.54 14.92 -1.41
C ALA A 67 0.37 15.49 -0.31
N LEU A 68 1.20 14.63 0.29
CA LEU A 68 2.14 15.01 1.35
C LEU A 68 3.58 14.68 0.93
N PRO A 69 4.56 15.53 1.28
CA PRO A 69 5.97 15.18 1.15
C PRO A 69 6.31 13.98 2.04
N VAL A 70 7.36 13.23 1.71
CA VAL A 70 7.69 11.97 2.42
C VAL A 70 7.94 12.19 3.90
N GLU A 71 8.52 13.33 4.26
CA GLU A 71 8.81 13.78 5.62
C GLU A 71 7.51 13.96 6.43
N GLY A 72 6.42 14.35 5.76
CA GLY A 72 5.09 14.54 6.35
C GLY A 72 4.29 13.24 6.52
N LEU A 73 4.74 12.11 5.99
CA LEU A 73 3.98 10.86 6.03
C LEU A 73 4.09 10.10 7.36
N LEU A 74 5.21 10.25 8.06
CA LEU A 74 5.50 9.45 9.27
C LEU A 74 4.40 9.52 10.34
N PRO A 75 3.84 10.69 10.69
CA PRO A 75 2.76 10.78 11.69
C PRO A 75 1.50 9.98 11.34
N HIS A 76 1.29 9.65 10.07
CA HIS A 76 0.08 8.97 9.60
C HIS A 76 0.21 7.45 9.54
N MET A 77 1.42 6.88 9.67
CA MET A 77 1.64 5.43 9.53
C MET A 77 1.01 4.61 10.66
N GLY A 78 0.84 5.19 11.85
CA GLY A 78 0.08 4.56 12.94
C GLY A 78 -1.39 4.37 12.58
N GLY A 79 -2.04 5.43 12.07
CA GLY A 79 -3.43 5.38 11.60
C GLY A 79 -3.61 4.44 10.39
N PHE A 80 -2.64 4.44 9.47
CA PHE A 80 -2.61 3.50 8.35
C PHE A 80 -2.59 2.05 8.84
N GLY A 81 -1.64 1.69 9.71
CA GLY A 81 -1.53 0.34 10.23
C GLY A 81 -2.75 -0.11 11.03
N ALA A 82 -3.35 0.79 11.82
CA ALA A 82 -4.59 0.51 12.53
C ALA A 82 -5.77 0.26 11.58
N HIS A 83 -5.82 0.96 10.44
CA HIS A 83 -6.82 0.68 9.40
C HIS A 83 -6.63 -0.71 8.82
N LEU A 84 -5.40 -1.07 8.42
CA LEU A 84 -5.09 -2.41 7.91
C LEU A 84 -5.47 -3.51 8.91
N ALA A 85 -5.13 -3.34 10.19
CA ALA A 85 -5.50 -4.29 11.23
C ALA A 85 -7.02 -4.53 11.31
N ARG A 86 -7.84 -3.48 11.12
CA ARG A 86 -9.32 -3.63 11.11
C ARG A 86 -9.83 -4.33 9.85
N VAL A 87 -9.24 -4.04 8.69
CA VAL A 87 -9.63 -4.68 7.41
C VAL A 87 -9.28 -6.16 7.46
N TRP A 88 -8.04 -6.49 7.82
CA TRP A 88 -7.53 -7.87 7.87
C TRP A 88 -8.12 -8.72 8.99
N ALA A 89 -8.79 -8.11 9.98
CA ALA A 89 -9.55 -8.86 10.98
C ALA A 89 -10.80 -9.55 10.40
N ARG A 90 -11.29 -9.08 9.25
CA ARG A 90 -12.45 -9.67 8.55
C ARG A 90 -11.99 -10.70 7.54
N GLU A 91 -11.04 -10.30 6.71
CA GLU A 91 -10.43 -11.10 5.65
C GLU A 91 -9.01 -10.59 5.43
N GLY A 92 -8.04 -11.33 5.96
CA GLY A 92 -6.63 -10.98 5.92
C GLY A 92 -5.90 -11.71 4.80
N PRO A 93 -4.84 -11.10 4.20
CA PRO A 93 -4.01 -11.79 3.22
C PRO A 93 -3.13 -12.85 3.90
N ASP A 94 -2.69 -13.85 3.12
CA ASP A 94 -1.70 -14.83 3.57
C ASP A 94 -0.31 -14.19 3.78
N VAL A 95 0.03 -13.21 2.95
CA VAL A 95 1.32 -12.51 2.95
C VAL A 95 1.13 -11.03 2.68
N VAL A 96 1.88 -10.20 3.40
CA VAL A 96 2.02 -8.77 3.13
C VAL A 96 3.43 -8.48 2.64
N HIS A 97 3.56 -7.82 1.49
CA HIS A 97 4.83 -7.35 0.95
C HIS A 97 4.90 -5.82 1.05
N ALA A 98 5.68 -5.32 2.00
CA ALA A 98 5.90 -3.89 2.18
C ALA A 98 7.10 -3.39 1.37
N HIS A 99 6.87 -2.34 0.58
CA HIS A 99 7.89 -1.64 -0.20
C HIS A 99 8.13 -0.25 0.38
N PHE A 100 9.39 0.10 0.67
CA PHE A 100 9.80 1.31 1.40
C PHE A 100 9.60 1.21 2.92
N TRP A 101 10.40 1.96 3.69
CA TRP A 101 10.47 1.83 5.15
C TRP A 101 9.19 2.26 5.86
N LEU A 102 8.50 3.29 5.36
CA LEU A 102 7.21 3.75 5.91
C LEU A 102 6.13 2.67 5.78
N SER A 103 6.06 1.99 4.64
CA SER A 103 5.13 0.88 4.42
C SER A 103 5.41 -0.25 5.38
N GLY A 104 6.68 -0.54 5.68
CA GLY A 104 7.07 -1.53 6.69
C GLY A 104 6.58 -1.18 8.09
N LEU A 105 6.69 0.10 8.48
CA LEU A 105 6.18 0.59 9.76
C LEU A 105 4.66 0.40 9.87
N ALA A 106 3.91 0.76 8.84
CA ALA A 106 2.46 0.60 8.80
C ALA A 106 2.04 -0.88 8.78
N ALA A 107 2.65 -1.68 7.89
CA ALA A 107 2.35 -3.10 7.72
C ALA A 107 2.60 -3.89 9.01
N ARG A 108 3.71 -3.60 9.71
CA ARG A 108 4.03 -4.25 11.00
C ARG A 108 2.94 -4.03 12.05
N THR A 109 2.32 -2.84 12.07
CA THR A 109 1.19 -2.57 12.96
C THR A 109 -0.05 -3.39 12.53
N GLY A 110 -0.29 -3.49 11.22
CA GLY A 110 -1.42 -4.23 10.66
C GLY A 110 -1.36 -5.74 10.88
N VAL A 111 -0.19 -6.37 10.71
CA VAL A 111 -0.04 -7.84 10.78
C VAL A 111 0.06 -8.40 12.19
N ARG A 112 0.54 -7.59 13.16
CA ARG A 112 0.78 -8.01 14.55
C ARG A 112 -0.37 -8.75 15.22
N PRO A 113 -1.65 -8.35 15.04
CA PRO A 113 -2.77 -9.06 15.65
C PRO A 113 -3.13 -10.38 14.99
N HIS A 114 -2.67 -10.63 13.76
CA HIS A 114 -3.23 -11.65 12.86
C HIS A 114 -2.25 -12.77 12.47
N GLY A 115 -0.98 -12.68 12.87
CA GLY A 115 0.03 -13.70 12.53
C GLY A 115 0.40 -13.75 11.04
N ILE A 116 0.02 -12.73 10.25
CA ILE A 116 0.28 -12.65 8.81
C ILE A 116 1.78 -12.47 8.54
N HIS A 117 2.32 -13.20 7.56
CA HIS A 117 3.72 -13.09 7.17
C HIS A 117 4.01 -11.74 6.49
N LEU A 118 5.05 -11.04 6.96
CA LEU A 118 5.49 -9.76 6.43
C LEU A 118 6.85 -9.90 5.73
N VAL A 119 6.88 -9.57 4.44
CA VAL A 119 8.10 -9.42 3.63
C VAL A 119 8.36 -7.92 3.44
N GLN A 120 9.61 -7.49 3.62
CA GLN A 120 10.02 -6.10 3.47
C GLN A 120 11.07 -5.95 2.38
N THR A 121 10.88 -4.99 1.48
CA THR A 121 11.91 -4.54 0.52
C THR A 121 12.22 -3.07 0.74
N PHE A 122 13.49 -2.75 0.99
CA PHE A 122 14.00 -1.39 1.02
C PHE A 122 14.58 -1.05 -0.35
N HIS A 123 14.04 -0.01 -0.99
CA HIS A 123 14.48 0.45 -2.31
C HIS A 123 15.55 1.54 -2.23
N THR A 124 15.64 2.18 -1.06
CA THR A 124 16.68 3.12 -0.64
C THR A 124 16.90 2.93 0.85
N LEU A 125 18.13 3.13 1.34
CA LEU A 125 18.50 3.05 2.76
C LEU A 125 18.98 4.40 3.26
#